data_AF-A0A9D4JVE5-F1
#
_entry.id   AF-A0A9D4JVE5-F1
#
_cell.length_a   1.000
_cell.length_b   1.000
_cell.length_c   1.000
_cell.angle_alpha   90.00
_cell.angle_beta   90.00
_cell.angle_gamma   90.00
#
_symmetry.space_group_name_H-M   'P 1'
#
loop_
_entity.id
_entity.type
_entity.pdbx_description
1 polymer ?
#
loop_
_entity_poly.entity_id
_entity_poly.type
_entity_poly.pdbx_seq_one_letter_code
_entity_poly.pdbx_strand_id
1 'polypeptide(L)'
;MCIEGVISILCIEGVLSIVCIEGVFSIVCIEGVLSILCIQGVLSIVCIEGVLSIVCIEGVLSIVCIEGVLSIVCIERVLSIVCIEGVISIVCIESVLSIVCIEGVLSIVCIEGVHSIVCIEGVLSIKCIEGVLSIMCIEGVLSIVCIEDVPSIKCIEGVLSIKCTEGVLSIVCIGGVLSIMCIEGVLSIMCIEGVLSINCIEDALSIVCIEGVLGIMCIGCVLSIKCIEGVLSIMCIEGVLGIMCIKVSSV
;
A
#
# COMPACT_ATOMS: atom_id res chain seq x y z
N MET A 1 -3.69 -27.23 20.07
CA MET A 1 -3.38 -28.59 19.58
C MET A 1 -2.17 -28.43 18.67
N CYS A 2 -1.06 -29.13 18.92
CA CYS A 2 0.11 -29.06 18.04
C CYS A 2 -0.08 -30.08 16.92
N ILE A 3 -0.02 -29.62 15.68
CA ILE A 3 -0.35 -30.41 14.51
C ILE A 3 0.87 -30.46 13.58
N GLU A 4 1.27 -31.68 13.23
CA GLU A 4 2.39 -31.98 12.32
C GLU A 4 1.90 -32.87 11.18
N GLY A 5 2.25 -32.52 9.94
CA GLY A 5 2.01 -33.37 8.77
C GLY A 5 0.53 -33.64 8.47
N VAL A 6 -0.31 -32.61 8.49
CA VAL A 6 -1.76 -32.74 8.30
C VAL A 6 -2.21 -32.22 6.93
N ILE A 7 -3.06 -33.01 6.28
CA ILE A 7 -3.63 -32.65 4.98
C ILE A 7 -4.62 -31.49 5.13
N SER A 8 -5.53 -31.55 6.09
CA SER A 8 -6.48 -30.45 6.29
C SER A 8 -6.97 -30.35 7.72
N ILE A 9 -7.18 -29.11 8.15
CA ILE A 9 -7.84 -28.76 9.41
C ILE A 9 -9.13 -28.04 9.02
N LEU A 10 -10.27 -28.60 9.40
CA LEU A 10 -11.58 -27.97 9.22
C LEU A 10 -12.14 -27.61 10.59
N CYS A 11 -12.32 -26.32 10.81
CA CYS A 11 -12.92 -25.75 12.01
C CYS A 11 -14.25 -25.10 11.62
N ILE A 12 -15.34 -25.66 12.12
CA ILE A 12 -16.69 -25.22 11.76
C ILE A 12 -17.12 -24.06 12.67
N GLU A 13 -16.90 -24.16 13.98
CA GLU A 13 -17.37 -23.15 14.93
C GLU A 13 -16.43 -23.08 16.15
N GLY A 14 -16.08 -21.86 16.56
CA GLY A 14 -15.58 -21.54 17.89
C GLY A 14 -14.29 -22.25 18.29
N VAL A 15 -13.15 -21.83 17.73
CA VAL A 15 -11.83 -22.38 18.06
C VAL A 15 -10.96 -21.35 18.78
N LEU A 16 -10.47 -21.72 19.96
CA LEU A 16 -9.56 -20.87 20.73
C LEU A 16 -8.19 -20.70 20.06
N SER A 17 -7.60 -21.80 19.60
CA SER A 17 -6.28 -21.75 18.94
C SER A 17 -6.04 -22.95 18.03
N ILE A 18 -5.47 -22.66 16.87
CA ILE A 18 -4.89 -23.65 15.96
C ILE A 18 -3.39 -23.43 15.97
N VAL A 19 -2.61 -24.47 16.29
CA VAL A 19 -1.15 -24.40 16.30
C VAL A 19 -0.60 -25.47 15.36
N CYS A 20 -0.07 -25.01 14.23
CA CYS A 20 0.54 -25.83 13.20
C CYS A 20 2.06 -25.67 13.30
N ILE A 21 2.75 -26.76 13.61
CA ILE A 21 4.21 -26.73 13.76
C ILE A 21 4.86 -26.92 12.38
N GLU A 22 4.45 -27.95 11.65
CA GLU A 22 5.06 -28.28 10.38
C GLU A 22 4.05 -28.89 9.41
N GLY A 23 4.08 -28.41 8.17
CA GLY A 23 3.51 -29.10 7.02
C GLY A 23 1.99 -29.27 7.11
N VAL A 24 1.26 -28.19 6.85
CA VAL A 24 -0.21 -28.23 6.74
C VAL A 24 -0.63 -27.81 5.34
N PHE A 25 -1.40 -28.67 4.67
CA PHE A 25 -1.83 -28.35 3.31
C PHE A 25 -2.99 -27.35 3.30
N SER A 26 -3.98 -27.48 4.19
CA SER A 26 -5.01 -26.45 4.33
C SER A 26 -5.57 -26.28 5.74
N ILE A 27 -5.87 -25.03 6.10
CA ILE A 27 -6.64 -24.66 7.28
C ILE A 27 -7.90 -23.94 6.78
N VAL A 28 -9.07 -24.47 7.11
CA VAL A 28 -10.35 -23.86 6.78
C VAL A 28 -11.10 -23.59 8.07
N CYS A 29 -11.32 -22.31 8.35
CA CYS A 29 -12.05 -21.83 9.51
C CYS A 29 -13.32 -21.12 9.03
N ILE A 30 -14.48 -21.65 9.42
CA ILE A 30 -15.77 -21.10 9.01
C ILE A 30 -16.16 -19.97 9.95
N GLU A 31 -16.27 -20.24 11.25
CA GLU A 31 -16.77 -19.24 12.21
C GLU A 31 -15.91 -19.19 13.48
N GLY A 32 -15.40 -18.00 13.79
CA GLY A 32 -14.85 -17.64 15.10
C GLY A 32 -13.59 -18.40 15.47
N VAL A 33 -12.43 -17.83 15.12
CA VAL A 33 -11.12 -18.33 15.58
C VAL A 33 -10.34 -17.23 16.29
N LEU A 34 -9.93 -17.49 17.54
CA LEU A 34 -9.19 -16.49 18.30
C LEU A 34 -7.72 -16.41 17.84
N SER A 35 -7.09 -17.53 17.48
CA SER A 35 -5.72 -17.50 16.96
C SER A 35 -5.39 -18.66 16.04
N ILE A 36 -4.67 -18.37 14.95
CA ILE A 36 -4.00 -19.35 14.09
C ILE A 36 -2.51 -19.05 14.15
N LEU A 37 -1.72 -20.00 14.63
CA LEU A 37 -0.27 -19.94 14.64
C LEU A 37 0.29 -21.02 13.72
N CYS A 38 0.96 -20.58 12.66
CA CYS A 38 1.62 -21.43 11.68
C CYS A 38 3.12 -21.17 11.74
N ILE A 39 3.88 -22.18 12.17
CA ILE A 39 5.33 -22.06 12.32
C ILE A 39 6.01 -22.31 10.97
N GLN A 40 5.77 -23.47 10.33
CA GLN A 40 6.44 -23.81 9.09
C GLN A 40 5.52 -24.48 8.07
N GLY A 41 5.48 -23.93 6.86
CA GLY A 41 4.94 -24.59 5.67
C GLY A 41 3.43 -24.79 5.73
N VAL A 42 2.68 -23.76 5.35
CA VAL A 42 1.23 -23.84 5.14
C VAL A 42 0.87 -23.47 3.72
N LEU A 43 0.15 -24.35 3.02
CA LEU A 43 -0.20 -24.06 1.63
C LEU A 43 -1.41 -23.11 1.55
N SER A 44 -2.44 -23.28 2.37
CA SER A 44 -3.54 -22.32 2.42
C SER A 44 -4.17 -22.16 3.80
N ILE A 45 -4.51 -20.92 4.13
CA ILE A 45 -5.36 -20.56 5.26
C ILE A 45 -6.59 -19.85 4.68
N VAL A 46 -7.77 -20.39 4.94
CA VAL A 46 -9.05 -19.80 4.53
C VAL A 46 -9.87 -19.54 5.78
N CYS A 47 -10.16 -18.27 6.02
CA CYS A 47 -10.98 -17.81 7.14
C CYS A 47 -12.21 -17.11 6.57
N ILE A 48 -13.39 -17.62 6.88
CA ILE A 48 -14.65 -17.08 6.38
C ILE A 48 -15.11 -15.95 7.29
N GLU A 49 -15.33 -16.22 8.57
CA GLU A 49 -15.89 -15.24 9.50
C GLU A 49 -15.11 -15.18 10.82
N GLY A 50 -14.62 -13.99 11.15
CA GLY A 50 -14.15 -13.65 12.49
C GLY A 50 -12.87 -14.36 12.90
N VAL A 51 -11.72 -13.75 12.61
CA VAL A 51 -10.42 -14.21 13.14
C VAL A 51 -9.71 -13.09 13.87
N LEU A 52 -9.34 -13.32 15.13
CA LEU A 52 -8.67 -12.28 15.91
C LEU A 52 -7.18 -12.17 15.54
N SER A 53 -6.50 -13.28 15.28
CA SER A 53 -5.10 -13.25 14.87
C SER A 53 -4.69 -14.42 13.98
N ILE A 54 -3.93 -14.11 12.92
CA ILE A 54 -3.21 -15.09 12.10
C ILE A 54 -1.73 -14.73 12.19
N VAL A 55 -0.91 -15.65 12.68
CA VAL A 55 0.53 -15.49 12.80
C VAL A 55 1.19 -16.60 11.98
N CYS A 56 1.93 -16.19 10.94
CA CYS A 56 2.66 -17.07 10.05
C CYS A 56 4.14 -16.73 10.13
N ILE A 57 4.96 -17.70 10.57
CA ILE A 57 6.39 -17.50 10.74
C ILE A 57 7.11 -17.77 9.42
N GLU A 58 7.03 -18.98 8.88
CA GLU A 58 7.79 -19.37 7.69
C GLU A 58 6.91 -20.06 6.64
N GLY A 59 6.83 -19.46 5.46
CA GLY A 59 6.33 -20.11 4.25
C GLY A 59 4.82 -20.35 4.27
N VAL A 60 4.07 -19.36 3.78
CA VAL A 60 2.63 -19.49 3.50
C VAL A 60 2.33 -19.14 2.06
N LEU A 61 1.69 -20.05 1.33
CA LEU A 61 1.36 -19.78 -0.07
C LEU A 61 0.15 -18.85 -0.18
N SER A 62 -0.93 -19.08 0.57
CA SER A 62 -2.06 -18.15 0.57
C SER A 62 -2.77 -18.01 1.91
N ILE A 63 -3.14 -16.76 2.21
CA ILE A 63 -4.06 -16.41 3.28
C ILE A 63 -5.25 -15.72 2.62
N VAL A 64 -6.45 -16.28 2.80
CA VAL A 64 -7.71 -15.73 2.32
C VAL A 64 -8.61 -15.48 3.52
N CYS A 65 -8.96 -14.21 3.72
CA CYS A 65 -9.85 -13.77 4.77
C CYS A 65 -11.06 -13.08 4.14
N ILE A 66 -12.25 -13.62 4.39
CA ILE A 66 -13.48 -13.09 3.81
C ILE A 66 -14.01 -11.95 4.68
N GLU A 67 -14.29 -12.21 5.95
CA GLU A 67 -14.93 -11.23 6.83
C GLU A 67 -14.24 -11.16 8.20
N GLY A 68 -13.80 -9.96 8.57
CA GLY A 68 -13.41 -9.60 9.92
C GLY A 68 -12.13 -10.30 10.40
N VAL A 69 -10.98 -9.64 10.17
CA VAL A 69 -9.70 -10.05 10.76
C VAL A 69 -9.05 -8.91 11.52
N LEU A 70 -8.72 -9.13 12.79
CA LEU A 70 -8.10 -8.08 13.59
C LEU A 70 -6.60 -7.95 13.28
N SER A 71 -5.89 -9.06 13.06
CA SER A 71 -4.46 -8.99 12.72
C SER A 71 -3.99 -10.16 11.87
N ILE A 72 -3.19 -9.84 10.86
CA ILE A 72 -2.39 -10.80 10.09
C ILE A 72 -0.93 -10.39 10.26
N VAL A 73 -0.12 -11.29 10.81
CA VAL A 73 1.32 -11.11 10.98
C VAL A 73 2.04 -12.19 10.19
N CYS A 74 2.81 -11.78 9.20
CA CYS A 74 3.60 -12.65 8.34
C CYS A 74 5.07 -12.27 8.49
N ILE A 75 5.90 -13.22 8.92
CA ILE A 75 7.32 -12.97 9.17
C ILE A 75 8.10 -13.22 7.87
N GLU A 76 8.07 -14.45 7.34
CA GLU A 76 8.83 -14.80 6.13
C GLU A 76 7.98 -15.48 5.06
N ARG A 77 8.20 -15.05 3.80
CA ARG A 77 7.78 -15.75 2.57
C ARG A 77 6.28 -16.02 2.52
N VAL A 78 5.51 -14.99 2.20
CA VAL A 78 4.09 -15.13 1.88
C VAL A 78 3.83 -14.82 0.42
N LEU A 79 3.22 -15.75 -0.31
CA LEU A 79 2.94 -15.50 -1.72
C LEU A 79 1.73 -14.57 -1.89
N SER A 80 0.62 -14.82 -1.18
CA SER A 80 -0.53 -13.93 -1.29
C SER A 80 -1.32 -13.79 0.01
N ILE A 81 -1.71 -12.56 0.30
CA ILE A 81 -2.72 -12.22 1.31
C ILE A 81 -3.89 -11.57 0.58
N VAL A 82 -5.08 -12.17 0.70
CA VAL A 82 -6.33 -11.65 0.14
C VAL A 82 -7.30 -11.40 1.28
N CYS A 83 -7.70 -10.15 1.44
CA CYS A 83 -8.66 -9.72 2.43
C CYS A 83 -9.84 -9.06 1.73
N ILE A 84 -11.04 -9.60 1.93
CA ILE A 84 -12.25 -9.10 1.27
C ILE A 84 -12.85 -7.97 2.10
N GLU A 85 -13.22 -8.23 3.35
CA GLU A 85 -13.92 -7.24 4.18
C GLU A 85 -13.32 -7.15 5.59
N GLY A 86 -12.94 -5.93 5.97
CA GLY A 86 -12.64 -5.57 7.35
C GLY A 86 -11.37 -6.22 7.91
N VAL A 87 -10.23 -5.56 7.70
CA VAL A 87 -8.97 -5.93 8.37
C VAL A 87 -8.40 -4.76 9.16
N ILE A 88 -8.13 -4.96 10.44
CA ILE A 88 -7.55 -3.88 11.25
C ILE A 88 -6.06 -3.71 10.92
N SER A 89 -5.29 -4.79 10.82
CA SER A 89 -3.86 -4.70 10.58
C SER A 89 -3.29 -5.87 9.78
N ILE A 90 -2.44 -5.54 8.81
CA ILE A 90 -1.57 -6.48 8.10
C ILE A 90 -0.13 -6.04 8.34
N VAL A 91 0.68 -6.92 8.94
CA VAL A 91 2.10 -6.70 9.17
C VAL A 91 2.88 -7.77 8.42
N CYS A 92 3.70 -7.34 7.47
CA CYS A 92 4.57 -8.19 6.68
C CYS A 92 6.02 -7.77 6.91
N ILE A 93 6.83 -8.69 7.40
CA ILE A 93 8.23 -8.42 7.72
C ILE A 93 9.10 -8.65 6.49
N GLU A 94 9.07 -9.84 5.89
CA GLU A 94 9.96 -10.19 4.78
C GLU A 94 9.25 -10.95 3.65
N SER A 95 9.48 -10.50 2.42
CA SER A 95 9.16 -11.22 1.18
C SER A 95 7.67 -11.59 1.04
N VAL A 96 6.84 -10.60 0.68
CA VAL A 96 5.44 -10.83 0.29
C VAL A 96 5.23 -10.53 -1.19
N LEU A 97 4.74 -11.50 -1.96
CA LEU A 97 4.54 -11.25 -3.39
C LEU A 97 3.32 -10.32 -3.62
N SER A 98 2.20 -10.55 -2.95
CA SER A 98 1.03 -9.68 -3.14
C SER A 98 0.15 -9.56 -1.90
N ILE A 99 -0.32 -8.33 -1.65
CA ILE A 99 -1.38 -8.03 -0.69
C ILE A 99 -2.54 -7.43 -1.49
N VAL A 100 -3.72 -8.05 -1.42
CA VAL A 100 -4.94 -7.56 -2.05
C VAL A 100 -5.98 -7.32 -0.96
N CYS A 101 -6.43 -6.08 -0.85
CA CYS A 101 -7.46 -5.66 0.09
C CYS A 101 -8.63 -5.05 -0.69
N ILE A 102 -9.82 -5.61 -0.53
CA ILE A 102 -11.00 -5.14 -1.26
C ILE A 102 -11.67 -4.01 -0.48
N GLU A 103 -12.07 -4.24 0.77
CA GLU A 103 -12.83 -3.27 1.54
C GLU A 103 -12.33 -3.15 2.98
N GLY A 104 -12.00 -1.93 3.39
CA GLY A 104 -11.80 -1.55 4.78
C GLY A 104 -10.54 -2.16 5.41
N VAL A 105 -9.40 -1.48 5.25
CA VAL A 105 -8.17 -1.81 5.97
C VAL A 105 -7.65 -0.63 6.78
N LEU A 106 -7.44 -0.82 8.08
CA LEU A 106 -6.97 0.27 8.93
C LEU A 106 -5.46 0.52 8.74
N SER A 107 -4.67 -0.54 8.63
CA SER A 107 -3.22 -0.40 8.46
C SER A 107 -2.57 -1.56 7.70
N ILE A 108 -1.69 -1.22 6.78
CA ILE A 108 -0.76 -2.15 6.13
C ILE A 108 0.66 -1.67 6.45
N VAL A 109 1.45 -2.52 7.08
CA VAL A 109 2.86 -2.26 7.39
C VAL A 109 3.71 -3.32 6.71
N CYS A 110 4.55 -2.88 5.79
CA CYS A 110 5.50 -3.71 5.06
C CYS A 110 6.91 -3.24 5.39
N ILE A 111 7.72 -4.14 5.94
CA ILE A 111 9.10 -3.83 6.32
C ILE A 111 10.03 -4.03 5.13
N GLU A 112 10.06 -5.24 4.56
CA GLU A 112 11.00 -5.56 3.49
C GLU A 112 10.37 -6.42 2.39
N GLY A 113 10.53 -5.99 1.14
CA GLY A 113 10.30 -6.84 -0.03
C GLY A 113 8.84 -7.20 -0.27
N VAL A 114 8.04 -6.23 -0.72
CA VAL A 114 6.66 -6.48 -1.18
C VAL A 114 6.54 -6.19 -2.67
N HIS A 115 6.11 -7.17 -3.47
CA HIS A 115 6.03 -6.93 -4.91
C HIS A 115 4.80 -6.08 -5.29
N SER A 116 3.63 -6.31 -4.69
CA SER A 116 2.48 -5.45 -4.93
C SER A 116 1.54 -5.33 -3.74
N ILE A 117 1.00 -4.12 -3.57
CA ILE A 117 -0.11 -3.81 -2.68
C ILE A 117 -1.24 -3.25 -3.54
N VAL A 118 -2.39 -3.91 -3.52
CA VAL A 118 -3.59 -3.46 -4.23
C VAL A 118 -4.69 -3.24 -3.19
N CYS A 119 -5.18 -2.01 -3.12
CA CYS A 119 -6.26 -1.62 -2.23
C CYS A 119 -7.40 -1.03 -3.07
N ILE A 120 -8.59 -1.60 -2.97
CA ILE A 120 -9.75 -1.17 -3.75
C ILE A 120 -10.48 -0.05 -3.02
N GLU A 121 -10.93 -0.28 -1.79
CA GLU A 121 -11.76 0.68 -1.07
C GLU A 121 -11.32 0.82 0.40
N GLY A 122 -11.03 2.05 0.80
CA GLY A 122 -10.90 2.44 2.20
C GLY A 122 -9.68 1.86 2.89
N VAL A 123 -8.55 2.56 2.80
CA VAL A 123 -7.34 2.27 3.59
C VAL A 123 -6.91 3.47 4.40
N LEU A 124 -6.78 3.33 5.73
CA LEU A 124 -6.37 4.47 6.55
C LEU A 124 -4.85 4.73 6.42
N SER A 125 -4.02 3.68 6.40
CA SER A 125 -2.58 3.87 6.26
C SER A 125 -1.87 2.70 5.58
N ILE A 126 -0.97 3.04 4.66
CA ILE A 126 0.02 2.12 4.09
C ILE A 126 1.40 2.65 4.48
N LYS A 127 2.19 1.84 5.18
CA LYS A 127 3.56 2.16 5.54
C LYS A 127 4.50 1.11 4.96
N CYS A 128 5.36 1.55 4.06
CA CYS A 128 6.37 0.74 3.39
C CYS A 128 7.75 1.26 3.80
N ILE A 129 8.57 0.39 4.39
CA ILE A 129 9.93 0.76 4.81
C ILE A 129 10.88 0.54 3.63
N GLU A 130 10.99 -0.68 3.10
CA GLU A 130 11.96 -1.00 2.06
C GLU A 130 11.38 -1.93 0.99
N GLY A 131 11.65 -1.61 -0.28
CA GLY A 131 11.48 -2.53 -1.40
C GLY A 131 10.03 -2.90 -1.71
N VAL A 132 9.18 -1.90 -1.93
CA VAL A 132 7.80 -2.13 -2.40
C VAL A 132 7.67 -1.77 -3.88
N LEU A 133 7.57 -2.76 -4.76
CA LEU A 133 7.64 -2.51 -6.21
C LEU A 133 6.44 -1.68 -6.73
N SER A 134 5.24 -1.92 -6.19
CA SER A 134 4.04 -1.21 -6.61
C SER A 134 2.99 -1.08 -5.54
N ILE A 135 2.37 0.11 -5.47
CA ILE A 135 1.19 0.40 -4.66
C ILE A 135 0.09 0.89 -5.61
N MET A 136 -1.05 0.21 -5.63
CA MET A 136 -2.23 0.62 -6.38
C MET A 136 -3.39 0.83 -5.41
N CYS A 137 -3.91 2.05 -5.38
CA CYS A 137 -5.06 2.42 -4.57
C CYS A 137 -6.17 2.95 -5.49
N ILE A 138 -7.35 2.36 -5.41
CA ILE A 138 -8.48 2.77 -6.25
C ILE A 138 -9.25 3.89 -5.56
N GLU A 139 -9.75 3.67 -4.35
CA GLU A 139 -10.62 4.64 -3.67
C GLU A 139 -10.26 4.78 -2.18
N GLY A 140 -10.04 6.03 -1.75
CA GLY A 140 -10.01 6.39 -0.35
C GLY A 140 -8.80 5.86 0.41
N VAL A 141 -7.68 6.59 0.36
CA VAL A 141 -6.51 6.33 1.20
C VAL A 141 -6.14 7.56 2.01
N LEU A 142 -6.08 7.45 3.34
CA LEU A 142 -5.74 8.61 4.16
C LEU A 142 -4.23 8.91 4.13
N SER A 143 -3.38 7.89 4.15
CA SER A 143 -1.93 8.10 4.07
C SER A 143 -1.17 6.96 3.43
N ILE A 144 -0.23 7.31 2.55
CA ILE A 144 0.80 6.41 2.03
C ILE A 144 2.15 6.96 2.47
N VAL A 145 2.92 6.18 3.20
CA VAL A 145 4.27 6.54 3.65
C VAL A 145 5.24 5.50 3.11
N CYS A 146 6.12 5.92 2.22
CA CYS A 146 7.17 5.11 1.62
C CYS A 146 8.52 5.67 2.06
N ILE A 147 9.37 4.83 2.64
CA ILE A 147 10.70 5.25 3.09
C ILE A 147 11.71 5.06 1.95
N GLU A 148 11.89 3.82 1.49
CA GLU A 148 12.86 3.48 0.46
C GLU A 148 12.27 2.61 -0.66
N ASP A 149 12.72 2.88 -1.89
CA ASP A 149 12.50 2.06 -3.10
C ASP A 149 11.04 1.66 -3.36
N VAL A 150 10.26 2.64 -3.86
CA VAL A 150 8.91 2.40 -4.39
C VAL A 150 8.82 2.88 -5.84
N PRO A 151 9.09 2.01 -6.83
CA PRO A 151 9.02 2.34 -8.25
C PRO A 151 7.71 2.98 -8.69
N SER A 152 6.58 2.54 -8.15
CA SER A 152 5.28 3.01 -8.62
C SER A 152 4.24 3.14 -7.53
N ILE A 153 3.66 4.32 -7.43
CA ILE A 153 2.45 4.59 -6.65
C ILE A 153 1.39 5.08 -7.63
N LYS A 154 0.29 4.33 -7.73
CA LYS A 154 -0.87 4.70 -8.55
C LYS A 154 -2.09 4.87 -7.67
N CYS A 155 -2.63 6.08 -7.66
CA CYS A 155 -3.83 6.43 -6.92
C CYS A 155 -4.90 6.90 -7.90
N ILE A 156 -6.08 6.29 -7.87
CA ILE A 156 -7.17 6.66 -8.76
C ILE A 156 -8.00 7.78 -8.14
N GLU A 157 -8.50 7.60 -6.92
CA GLU A 157 -9.37 8.59 -6.28
C GLU A 157 -9.13 8.71 -4.77
N GLY A 158 -9.01 9.95 -4.29
CA GLY A 158 -9.14 10.29 -2.88
C GLY A 158 -7.96 9.82 -2.03
N VAL A 159 -6.82 10.50 -2.15
CA VAL A 159 -5.66 10.29 -1.26
C VAL A 159 -5.36 11.54 -0.46
N LEU A 160 -5.38 11.48 0.87
CA LEU A 160 -5.13 12.68 1.67
C LEU A 160 -3.63 13.04 1.71
N SER A 161 -2.74 12.05 1.81
CA SER A 161 -1.30 12.33 1.80
C SER A 161 -0.48 11.18 1.22
N ILE A 162 0.50 11.54 0.39
CA ILE A 162 1.59 10.67 -0.04
C ILE A 162 2.88 11.27 0.46
N LYS A 163 3.62 10.53 1.30
CA LYS A 163 4.93 10.92 1.78
C LYS A 163 5.96 9.90 1.32
N CYS A 164 6.90 10.34 0.49
CA CYS A 164 8.01 9.53 0.02
C CYS A 164 9.31 10.15 0.51
N THR A 165 10.17 9.39 1.17
CA THR A 165 11.49 9.90 1.57
C THR A 165 12.51 9.69 0.48
N GLU A 166 12.68 8.49 -0.06
CA GLU A 166 13.70 8.19 -1.08
C GLU A 166 13.19 7.20 -2.14
N GLY A 167 13.74 7.31 -3.36
CA GLY A 167 13.69 6.21 -4.35
C GLY A 167 12.32 5.93 -4.96
N VAL A 168 11.60 6.96 -5.43
CA VAL A 168 10.30 6.78 -6.10
C VAL A 168 10.39 7.10 -7.58
N LEU A 169 10.21 6.11 -8.46
CA LEU A 169 10.30 6.37 -9.90
C LEU A 169 9.06 7.11 -10.44
N SER A 170 7.88 6.76 -9.95
CA SER A 170 6.64 7.35 -10.46
C SER A 170 5.52 7.42 -9.43
N ILE A 171 4.90 8.60 -9.36
CA ILE A 171 3.63 8.83 -8.65
C ILE A 171 2.61 9.24 -9.71
N VAL A 172 1.55 8.46 -9.87
CA VAL A 172 0.44 8.76 -10.78
C VAL A 172 -0.83 8.91 -9.97
N CYS A 173 -1.40 10.11 -9.97
CA CYS A 173 -2.62 10.45 -9.27
C CYS A 173 -3.67 10.90 -10.29
N ILE A 174 -4.81 10.21 -10.34
CA ILE A 174 -5.87 10.53 -11.31
C ILE A 174 -6.84 11.55 -10.72
N GLY A 175 -7.28 11.39 -9.48
CA GLY A 175 -8.26 12.27 -8.84
C GLY A 175 -8.00 12.48 -7.35
N GLY A 176 -8.01 13.76 -6.93
CA GLY A 176 -8.15 14.17 -5.53
C GLY A 176 -6.99 13.72 -4.64
N VAL A 177 -5.89 14.46 -4.65
CA VAL A 177 -4.79 14.30 -3.69
C VAL A 177 -4.56 15.57 -2.89
N LEU A 178 -4.66 15.53 -1.57
CA LEU A 178 -4.48 16.76 -0.78
C LEU A 178 -3.01 17.17 -0.68
N SER A 179 -2.10 16.22 -0.51
CA SER A 179 -0.67 16.55 -0.48
C SER A 179 0.22 15.42 -0.98
N ILE A 180 1.24 15.80 -1.75
CA ILE A 180 2.37 14.95 -2.11
C ILE A 180 3.61 15.60 -1.50
N MET A 181 4.30 14.88 -0.63
CA MET A 181 5.57 15.30 -0.04
C MET A 181 6.64 14.31 -0.45
N CYS A 182 7.63 14.81 -1.19
CA CYS A 182 8.77 14.03 -1.66
C CYS A 182 10.04 14.68 -1.11
N ILE A 183 10.86 13.91 -0.40
CA ILE A 183 12.11 14.43 0.15
C ILE A 183 13.21 14.33 -0.91
N GLU A 184 13.54 13.12 -1.36
CA GLU A 184 14.63 12.87 -2.32
C GLU A 184 14.21 11.88 -3.41
N GLY A 185 14.70 12.12 -4.64
CA GLY A 185 14.74 11.11 -5.69
C GLY A 185 13.37 10.69 -6.23
N VAL A 186 12.63 11.65 -6.82
CA VAL A 186 11.37 11.35 -7.53
C VAL A 186 11.51 11.58 -9.02
N LEU A 187 11.45 10.52 -9.81
CA LEU A 187 11.69 10.67 -11.25
C LEU A 187 10.49 11.33 -11.97
N SER A 188 9.27 10.98 -11.59
CA SER A 188 8.07 11.58 -12.20
C SER A 188 6.88 11.66 -11.24
N ILE A 189 6.20 12.79 -11.27
CA ILE A 189 4.88 12.99 -10.67
C ILE A 189 3.92 13.37 -11.78
N MET A 190 2.88 12.57 -11.97
CA MET A 190 1.79 12.85 -12.91
C MET A 190 0.49 13.01 -12.13
N CYS A 191 -0.09 14.20 -12.18
CA CYS A 191 -1.36 14.50 -11.56
C CYS A 191 -2.35 14.92 -12.64
N ILE A 192 -3.48 14.21 -12.74
CA ILE A 192 -4.52 14.49 -13.73
C ILE A 192 -5.48 15.55 -13.16
N GLU A 193 -6.11 15.27 -12.02
CA GLU A 193 -7.12 16.17 -11.44
C GLU A 193 -6.95 16.36 -9.93
N GLY A 194 -6.98 17.63 -9.49
CA GLY A 194 -7.24 18.00 -8.11
C GLY A 194 -6.12 17.61 -7.14
N VAL A 195 -5.01 18.36 -7.17
CA VAL A 195 -3.94 18.23 -6.17
C VAL A 195 -3.75 19.53 -5.39
N LEU A 196 -3.93 19.52 -4.07
CA LEU A 196 -3.81 20.77 -3.32
C LEU A 196 -2.35 21.22 -3.17
N SER A 197 -1.42 20.30 -2.93
CA SER A 197 0.00 20.68 -2.84
C SER A 197 0.95 19.56 -3.28
N ILE A 198 2.00 19.95 -4.01
CA ILE A 198 3.17 19.11 -4.30
C ILE A 198 4.38 19.80 -3.71
N ASN A 199 5.02 19.16 -2.74
CA ASN A 199 6.23 19.64 -2.10
C ASN A 199 7.38 18.67 -2.38
N CYS A 200 8.33 19.09 -3.22
CA CYS A 200 9.54 18.33 -3.51
C CYS A 200 10.75 19.04 -2.90
N ILE A 201 11.49 18.38 -2.02
CA ILE A 201 12.65 18.99 -1.37
C ILE A 201 13.87 18.89 -2.28
N GLU A 202 14.19 17.70 -2.80
CA GLU A 202 15.36 17.44 -3.64
C GLU A 202 15.03 16.51 -4.83
N ASP A 203 15.65 16.81 -5.98
CA ASP A 203 15.69 15.99 -7.20
C ASP A 203 14.35 15.42 -7.70
N ALA A 204 13.54 16.28 -8.33
CA ALA A 204 12.39 15.85 -9.13
C ALA A 204 12.67 15.98 -10.64
N LEU A 205 12.63 14.89 -11.40
CA LEU A 205 12.93 14.96 -12.84
C LEU A 205 11.77 15.60 -13.63
N SER A 206 10.54 15.22 -13.34
CA SER A 206 9.38 15.78 -14.04
C SER A 206 8.14 15.86 -13.16
N ILE A 207 7.48 17.01 -13.19
CA ILE A 207 6.16 17.21 -12.59
C ILE A 207 5.21 17.59 -13.72
N VAL A 208 4.21 16.74 -13.98
CA VAL A 208 3.18 16.96 -14.99
C VAL A 208 1.84 17.09 -14.29
N CYS A 209 1.24 18.27 -14.39
CA CYS A 209 -0.07 18.56 -13.83
C CYS A 209 -1.01 18.94 -14.97
N ILE A 210 -2.13 18.23 -15.10
CA ILE A 210 -3.11 18.51 -16.15
C ILE A 210 -4.09 19.58 -15.64
N GLU A 211 -4.83 19.29 -14.56
CA GLU A 211 -5.85 20.19 -14.01
C GLU A 211 -5.80 20.30 -12.48
N GLY A 212 -6.00 21.52 -11.98
CA GLY A 212 -6.36 21.78 -10.59
C GLY A 212 -5.25 21.51 -9.57
N VAL A 213 -4.10 22.21 -9.68
CA VAL A 213 -3.03 22.16 -8.67
C VAL A 213 -2.88 23.49 -7.93
N LEU A 214 -3.19 23.55 -6.63
CA LEU A 214 -3.17 24.84 -5.92
C LEU A 214 -1.72 25.34 -5.67
N GLY A 215 -0.78 24.45 -5.38
CA GLY A 215 0.60 24.84 -5.13
C GLY A 215 1.63 23.78 -5.47
N ILE A 216 2.71 24.20 -6.12
CA ILE A 216 3.92 23.41 -6.27
C ILE A 216 5.05 24.16 -5.55
N MET A 217 5.65 23.54 -4.54
CA MET A 217 6.85 24.05 -3.90
C MET A 217 8.02 23.10 -4.17
N CYS A 218 9.10 23.63 -4.75
CA CYS A 218 10.31 22.88 -5.00
C CYS A 218 11.51 23.60 -4.38
N ILE A 219 12.29 22.92 -3.56
CA ILE A 219 13.45 23.55 -2.91
C ILE A 219 14.73 23.29 -3.72
N GLY A 220 14.91 22.07 -4.24
CA GLY A 220 16.06 21.64 -5.04
C GLY A 220 15.80 21.52 -6.54
N CYS A 221 16.66 20.76 -7.23
CA CYS A 221 16.68 20.67 -8.68
C CYS A 221 15.40 20.02 -9.25
N VAL A 222 14.71 20.74 -10.14
CA VAL A 222 13.61 20.21 -10.94
C VAL A 222 13.91 20.38 -12.42
N LEU A 223 13.98 19.28 -13.19
CA LEU A 223 14.33 19.39 -14.61
C LEU A 223 13.18 20.01 -15.41
N SER A 224 11.93 19.56 -15.17
CA SER A 224 10.78 20.08 -15.90
C SER A 224 9.50 20.11 -15.08
N ILE A 225 8.78 21.23 -15.13
CA ILE A 225 7.40 21.36 -14.65
C ILE A 225 6.52 21.67 -15.85
N LYS A 226 5.56 20.81 -16.14
CA LYS A 226 4.56 21.01 -17.19
C LYS A 226 3.18 21.09 -16.58
N CYS A 227 2.55 22.25 -16.74
CA CYS A 227 1.19 22.49 -16.25
C CYS A 227 0.29 22.89 -17.43
N ILE A 228 -0.88 22.26 -17.55
CA ILE A 228 -1.81 22.56 -18.65
C ILE A 228 -2.88 23.55 -18.21
N GLU A 229 -3.54 23.32 -17.07
CA GLU A 229 -4.58 24.18 -16.51
C GLU A 229 -4.59 24.18 -14.97
N GLY A 230 -5.09 25.27 -14.38
CA GLY A 230 -5.45 25.30 -12.96
C GLY A 230 -4.31 25.32 -11.95
N VAL A 231 -3.10 25.80 -12.31
CA VAL A 231 -2.01 26.00 -11.34
C VAL A 231 -2.00 27.43 -10.78
N LEU A 232 -2.20 27.57 -9.46
CA LEU A 232 -2.26 28.88 -8.80
C LEU A 232 -0.87 29.42 -8.43
N SER A 233 0.01 28.58 -7.90
CA SER A 233 1.33 29.02 -7.44
C SER A 233 2.41 27.97 -7.68
N ILE A 234 3.56 28.42 -8.16
CA ILE A 234 4.79 27.63 -8.24
C ILE A 234 5.87 28.45 -7.53
N MET A 235 6.46 27.89 -6.48
CA MET A 235 7.59 28.47 -5.78
C MET A 235 8.77 27.52 -5.88
N CYS A 236 9.83 27.94 -6.57
CA CYS A 236 11.06 27.19 -6.70
C CYS A 236 12.23 27.98 -6.13
N ILE A 237 13.00 27.40 -5.21
CA ILE A 237 14.09 28.09 -4.50
C ILE A 237 15.43 27.87 -5.20
N GLU A 238 15.65 26.72 -5.86
CA GLU A 238 16.86 26.42 -6.64
C GLU A 238 16.55 25.66 -7.94
N GLY A 239 17.43 25.80 -8.94
CA GLY A 239 17.60 24.90 -10.09
C GLY A 239 16.34 24.37 -10.82
N VAL A 240 15.56 25.22 -11.49
CA VAL A 240 14.55 24.75 -12.46
C VAL A 240 15.01 24.99 -13.89
N LEU A 241 15.16 23.92 -14.67
CA LEU A 241 15.63 24.02 -16.06
C LEU A 241 14.52 24.39 -17.06
N GLY A 242 13.28 23.96 -16.81
CA GLY A 242 12.16 24.28 -17.70
C GLY A 242 10.81 24.31 -16.97
N ILE A 243 10.11 25.44 -17.07
CA ILE A 243 8.70 25.55 -16.68
C ILE A 243 7.89 25.81 -17.95
N MET A 244 6.96 24.93 -18.25
CA MET A 244 5.98 25.08 -19.33
C MET A 244 4.58 25.06 -18.73
N CYS A 245 4.09 26.24 -18.36
CA CYS A 245 2.69 26.43 -17.98
C CYS A 245 1.93 26.98 -19.17
N ILE A 246 1.03 26.16 -19.73
CA ILE A 246 0.00 26.67 -20.62
C ILE A 246 -1.09 27.23 -19.70
N LYS A 247 -1.55 28.45 -19.97
CA LYS A 247 -2.73 29.00 -19.30
C LYS A 247 -3.83 28.98 -20.35
N VAL A 248 -4.67 27.95 -20.36
CA VAL A 248 -5.96 28.05 -21.06
C VAL A 248 -6.91 28.73 -20.08
N SER A 249 -6.80 30.06 -20.00
CA SER A 249 -7.84 30.85 -19.36
C SER A 249 -9.06 30.84 -20.28
N SER A 250 -9.99 29.92 -20.08
CA SER A 250 -11.33 30.00 -20.67
C SER A 250 -12.34 30.37 -19.59
N VAL A 251 -12.69 31.67 -19.60
CA VAL A 251 -13.94 32.31 -19.14
C VAL A 251 -14.43 32.02 -17.71
#